data_AF-A0A810LAZ4-F1
#
_entry.id   AF-A0A810LAZ4-F1
#
_cell.length_a   1.000
_cell.length_b   1.000
_cell.length_c   1.000
_cell.angle_alpha   90.00
_cell.angle_beta   90.00
_cell.angle_gamma   90.00
#
_symmetry.space_group_name_H-M   'P 1'
#
loop_
_entity.id
_entity.type
_entity.pdbx_description
1 polymer ?
#
loop_
_entity_poly.entity_id
_entity_poly.type
_entity_poly.pdbx_seq_one_letter_code
_entity_poly.pdbx_strand_id
1 'polypeptide(L)' 'MIRPEDGPHRAGTGQFVILEFDKARPIAYSELLDGASYVQDQDQVATYRMATDSARTVALSPEKSLALIRSMVNGGT' A
#
# COMPACT_ATOMS: atom_id res chain seq x y z
N MET A 1 24.87 7.32 -6.27
CA MET A 1 24.24 6.34 -7.17
C MET A 1 23.63 5.28 -6.28
N ILE A 2 22.30 5.15 -6.22
CA ILE A 2 21.63 4.13 -5.41
C ILE A 2 21.69 2.82 -6.19
N ARG A 3 22.25 1.76 -5.60
CA ARG A 3 22.33 0.46 -6.27
C ARG A 3 20.94 -0.19 -6.27
N PRO A 4 20.61 -1.05 -7.25
CA PRO A 4 19.30 -1.72 -7.27
C PRO A 4 18.96 -2.48 -5.99
N GLU A 5 19.96 -2.97 -5.25
CA GLU A 5 19.81 -3.65 -3.97
C GLU A 5 19.59 -2.72 -2.76
N ASP A 6 19.85 -1.42 -2.90
CA ASP A 6 19.75 -0.44 -1.81
C ASP A 6 18.31 0.14 -1.66
N GLY A 7 17.33 -0.39 -2.39
CA GLY A 7 15.95 0.09 -2.36
C GLY A 7 14.95 -0.83 -3.08
N PRO A 8 13.67 -0.44 -3.16
CA PRO A 8 12.66 -1.20 -3.89
C PRO A 8 13.07 -1.44 -5.34
N HIS A 9 13.03 -2.69 -5.79
CA HIS A 9 13.42 -3.05 -7.15
C HIS A 9 12.51 -2.35 -8.16
N ARG A 10 13.08 -1.71 -9.19
CA ARG A 10 12.36 -0.92 -10.21
C ARG A 10 11.30 -1.69 -11.02
N ALA A 11 11.30 -3.02 -10.94
CA ALA A 11 10.33 -3.89 -11.59
C ALA A 11 9.16 -4.35 -10.68
N GLY A 12 9.07 -3.83 -9.45
CA GLY A 12 7.90 -4.04 -8.61
C GLY A 12 6.73 -3.18 -9.09
N THR A 13 5.55 -3.77 -9.26
CA THR A 13 4.31 -2.99 -9.33
C THR A 13 4.14 -2.23 -8.02
N GLY A 14 3.91 -0.92 -8.09
CA GLY A 14 3.87 -0.04 -6.92
C GLY A 14 2.75 -0.35 -5.94
N GLN A 15 2.67 0.49 -4.90
CA GLN A 15 1.50 0.54 -4.01
C GLN A 15 0.32 1.14 -4.76
N PHE A 16 -0.90 0.77 -4.35
CA PHE A 16 -2.12 1.44 -4.81
C PHE A 16 -2.78 2.18 -3.65
N VAL A 17 -3.61 3.16 -3.99
CA VAL A 17 -4.41 3.94 -3.06
C VAL A 17 -5.85 4.00 -3.56
N ILE A 18 -6.82 3.85 -2.67
CA ILE A 18 -8.22 4.18 -2.97
C ILE A 18 -8.43 5.64 -2.57
N LEU A 19 -8.69 6.49 -3.56
CA LEU A 19 -8.99 7.89 -3.35
C LEU A 19 -10.49 8.03 -3.10
N GLU A 20 -10.85 8.56 -1.95
CA GLU A 20 -12.25 8.86 -1.58
C GLU A 20 -12.52 10.36 -1.73
N PHE A 21 -13.73 10.70 -2.16
CA PHE A 21 -14.13 12.08 -2.45
C PHE A 21 -15.52 12.35 -1.88
N ASP A 22 -15.72 13.54 -1.31
CA ASP A 22 -17.02 13.91 -0.71
C ASP A 22 -18.16 14.00 -1.74
N LYS A 23 -17.83 14.32 -3.00
CA LYS A 23 -18.79 14.62 -4.07
C LYS A 23 -18.63 13.73 -5.31
N ALA A 24 -17.80 12.70 -5.24
CA ALA A 24 -17.53 11.81 -6.36
C ALA A 24 -17.36 10.36 -5.89
N ARG A 25 -17.51 9.42 -6.82
CA ARG A 25 -17.25 8.01 -6.53
C ARG A 25 -15.76 7.77 -6.30
N PRO A 26 -15.38 6.83 -5.42
CA PRO A 26 -13.99 6.51 -5.20
C PRO A 26 -13.36 5.92 -6.46
N ILE A 27 -12.05 6.13 -6.60
CA ILE A 27 -11.23 5.54 -7.67
C ILE A 27 -10.03 4.85 -7.06
N ALA A 28 -9.53 3.79 -7.68
CA ALA A 28 -8.24 3.22 -7.31
C ALA A 28 -7.14 3.84 -8.19
N TYR A 29 -6.07 4.26 -7.54
CA TYR A 29 -4.87 4.82 -8.14
C TYR A 29 -3.73 3.84 -7.95
N SER A 30 -3.01 3.52 -9.03
CA SER A 30 -1.80 2.70 -8.95
C SER A 30 -0.66 3.37 -9.71
N GLU A 31 0.45 3.62 -9.02
CA GLU A 31 1.66 4.16 -9.64
C GLU A 31 2.37 3.07 -10.45
N LEU A 32 2.78 3.43 -11.66
CA LEU A 32 3.55 2.59 -12.57
C LEU A 32 4.90 3.27 -12.86
N LEU A 33 5.85 2.53 -13.44
CA LEU A 33 7.20 3.04 -13.66
C LEU A 33 7.26 4.30 -14.54
N ASP A 34 6.35 4.42 -15.50
CA ASP A 34 6.28 5.50 -16.50
C ASP A 34 4.94 6.26 -16.47
N GLY A 35 4.13 6.09 -15.42
CA GLY A 35 2.84 6.75 -15.31
C GLY A 35 1.97 6.21 -14.19
N ALA A 36 0.65 6.25 -14.39
CA ALA A 36 -0.30 5.76 -13.40
C ALA A 36 -1.56 5.18 -14.06
N SER A 37 -2.22 4.28 -13.34
CA SER A 37 -3.53 3.75 -13.67
C SER A 37 -4.61 4.32 -12.76
N TYR A 38 -5.71 4.79 -13.35
CA TYR A 38 -6.90 5.28 -12.65
C TYR A 38 -8.08 4.36 -12.93
N VAL A 39 -8.45 3.54 -11.96
CA VAL A 39 -9.56 2.60 -12.07
C VAL A 39 -10.83 3.28 -11.56
N GLN A 40 -11.79 3.48 -12.46
CA GLN A 40 -13.05 4.17 -12.20
C GLN A 40 -14.27 3.24 -12.25
N ASP A 41 -14.14 2.08 -12.89
CA ASP A 41 -15.14 1.03 -12.86
C ASP A 41 -15.30 0.55 -11.41
N GLN A 42 -16.52 0.64 -10.88
CA GLN A 42 -16.76 0.42 -9.45
C GLN A 42 -16.65 -1.05 -9.05
N ASP A 43 -16.89 -1.99 -9.98
CA ASP A 43 -16.69 -3.41 -9.73
C ASP A 43 -15.19 -3.72 -9.63
N GLN A 44 -14.38 -3.02 -10.42
CA GLN A 44 -12.92 -3.13 -10.33
C GLN A 44 -12.39 -2.44 -9.06
N VAL A 45 -12.91 -1.26 -8.68
CA VAL A 45 -12.57 -0.59 -7.41
C VAL A 45 -12.90 -1.47 -6.19
N ALA A 46 -13.97 -2.26 -6.26
CA ALA A 46 -14.31 -3.20 -5.19
C ALA A 46 -13.22 -4.25 -4.96
N THR A 47 -12.50 -4.69 -6.01
CA THR A 47 -11.37 -5.63 -5.87
C THR A 47 -10.22 -5.01 -5.07
N TYR A 48 -9.92 -3.72 -5.30
CA TYR A 48 -8.93 -3.00 -4.51
C TYR A 48 -9.36 -2.86 -3.04
N ARG A 49 -10.66 -2.60 -2.78
CA ARG A 49 -11.20 -2.56 -1.41
C ARG A 49 -11.03 -3.90 -0.70
N MET A 50 -11.38 -5.00 -1.36
CA MET A 50 -11.21 -6.34 -0.81
C MET A 50 -9.75 -6.63 -0.41
N ALA A 51 -8.80 -6.25 -1.25
CA ALA A 51 -7.38 -6.40 -0.93
C ALA A 51 -6.99 -5.56 0.31
N THR A 52 -7.45 -4.30 0.41
CA THR A 52 -7.18 -3.48 1.60
C THR A 52 -7.83 -4.01 2.87
N ASP A 53 -9.06 -4.52 2.77
CA ASP A 53 -9.79 -5.06 3.91
C ASP A 53 -9.13 -6.35 4.40
N SER A 54 -8.74 -7.23 3.47
CA SER A 54 -7.96 -8.43 3.79
C SER A 54 -6.66 -8.08 4.51
N ALA A 55 -5.88 -7.11 4.00
CA ALA A 55 -4.66 -6.67 4.64
C ALA A 55 -4.90 -6.12 6.07
N ARG A 56 -6.00 -5.38 6.26
CA ARG A 56 -6.40 -4.86 7.59
C ARG A 56 -6.71 -5.98 8.59
N THR A 57 -7.28 -7.11 8.15
CA THR A 57 -7.64 -8.20 9.07
C THR A 57 -6.45 -8.84 9.78
N VAL A 58 -5.28 -8.82 9.14
CA VAL A 58 -4.02 -9.39 9.68
C VAL A 58 -3.06 -8.33 10.18
N ALA A 59 -3.41 -7.04 10.03
CA ALA A 59 -2.57 -5.94 10.46
C ALA A 59 -2.43 -5.93 12.00
N LEU A 60 -1.23 -5.61 12.47
CA LEU A 60 -1.00 -5.40 13.90
C LEU A 60 -1.75 -4.16 14.37
N SER A 61 -2.20 -4.19 15.63
CA SER A 61 -2.69 -2.96 16.27
C SER A 61 -1.56 -1.92 16.34
N PRO A 62 -1.90 -0.62 16.49
CA PRO A 62 -0.89 0.43 16.64
C PRO A 62 0.13 0.15 17.76
N GLU A 63 -0.33 -0.37 18.90
CA GLU A 63 0.53 -0.67 20.06
C GLU A 63 1.49 -1.83 19.76
N LYS A 64 0.99 -2.89 19.11
CA LYS A 64 1.81 -4.04 18.71
C LYS A 64 2.82 -3.66 17.62
N SER A 65 2.42 -2.79 16.70
CA SER A 65 3.30 -2.24 15.66
C SER A 65 4.44 -1.44 16.29
N LEU A 66 4.14 -0.56 17.25
CA LEU A 66 5.15 0.22 17.98
C LEU A 66 6.11 -0.67 18.77
N ALA A 67 5.59 -1.71 19.44
CA ALA A 67 6.43 -2.67 20.15
C ALA A 67 7.40 -3.40 19.21
N LEU A 68 6.92 -3.83 18.04
CA LEU A 68 7.74 -4.49 17.02
C LEU A 68 8.81 -3.56 16.45
N ILE A 69 8.46 -2.31 16.09
CA ILE A 69 9.43 -1.34 15.57
C ILE A 69 10.52 -1.06 16.62
N ARG A 70 10.14 -0.90 17.90
CA ARG A 70 11.10 -0.70 18.99
C ARG A 70 12.03 -1.89 19.17
N SER A 71 11.54 -3.13 19.06
CA SER A 71 12.42 -4.30 19.16
C SER A 71 13.42 -4.35 18.02
N MET A 72 13.01 -4.03 16.79
CA MET A 72 13.92 -4.00 15.64
C MET A 72 15.01 -2.92 15.77
N VAL A 73 14.64 -1.71 16.19
CA VAL A 73 15.59 -0.59 16.36
C VAL A 73 16.59 -0.87 17.48
N ASN A 74 16.14 -1.53 18.56
CA ASN A 74 16.99 -1.82 19.71
C ASN A 74 17.79 -3.13 19.57
N GLY A 75 17.87 -3.70 18.35
CA GLY A 75 18.63 -4.92 18.08
C GLY A 75 17.98 -6.18 18.65
N GLY A 76 16.68 -6.36 18.42
CA GLY A 76 15.92 -7.52 18.87
C GLY A 76 16.66 -8.82 18.57
N THR A 77 16.95 -9.57 19.65
CA THR A 77 17.64 -10.88 19.75
C THR A 77 18.26 -11.47 18.49
#